data_AF-A0A5J9W7T8-F1
#
_entry.id   AF-A0A5J9W7T8-F1
#
_cell.length_a   1.000
_cell.length_b   1.000
_cell.length_c   1.000
_cell.angle_alpha   90.00
_cell.angle_beta   90.00
_cell.angle_gamma   90.00
#
_symmetry.space_group_name_H-M   'P 1'
#
loop_
_entity.id
_entity.type
_entity.pdbx_description
1 polymer ?
#
loop_
_entity_poly.entity_id
_entity_poly.type
_entity_poly.pdbx_seq_one_letter_code
_entity_poly.pdbx_strand_id
1 'polypeptide(L)'
;MVAMKPVFVAKAERERLALEAAVSDKRRSDVLCPPRPQPSSANFPRRESFSSERHLKRDWNRDRDLDQDCKRGYECVRKRQRDDRNRDSERDRQEKMAERDREKELEAIKEQYLGSKKHKKQIIKPSAKFRFSFDWESTDDTSGRDMNVLYSQSPHGAGLLFGRGFLAGIDRREQKKAAAAAHEKEA
;
A
#
# COMPACT_ATOMS: atom_id res chain seq x y z
N MET A 1 -11.76 -23.45 -37.43
CA MET A 1 -11.29 -22.33 -36.60
C MET A 1 -9.79 -22.49 -36.42
N VAL A 2 -8.98 -21.58 -36.93
CA VAL A 2 -7.51 -21.64 -36.77
C VAL A 2 -7.17 -21.07 -35.40
N ALA A 3 -6.65 -21.91 -34.50
CA ALA A 3 -6.22 -21.47 -33.18
C ALA A 3 -4.96 -20.57 -33.31
N MET A 4 -5.03 -19.35 -32.77
CA MET A 4 -3.87 -18.45 -32.75
C MET A 4 -2.84 -18.95 -31.74
N LYS A 5 -1.61 -19.14 -32.20
CA LYS A 5 -0.49 -19.55 -31.35
C LYS A 5 0.16 -18.31 -30.74
N PRO A 6 0.51 -18.31 -29.44
CA PRO A 6 1.19 -17.18 -28.82
C PRO A 6 2.59 -17.00 -29.44
N VAL A 7 2.93 -15.76 -29.78
CA VAL A 7 4.23 -15.38 -30.33
C VAL A 7 5.09 -14.79 -29.23
N PHE A 8 6.23 -15.42 -28.96
CA PHE A 8 7.19 -14.95 -27.97
C PHE A 8 8.26 -14.10 -28.65
N VAL A 9 8.37 -12.85 -28.22
CA VAL A 9 9.31 -11.85 -28.75
C VAL A 9 10.57 -11.86 -27.89
N ALA A 10 11.75 -11.81 -28.53
CA ALA A 10 13.02 -11.79 -27.80
C ALA A 10 13.15 -10.51 -26.95
N LYS A 11 13.91 -10.58 -25.86
CA LYS A 11 14.05 -9.45 -24.90
C LYS A 11 14.49 -8.15 -25.59
N ALA A 12 15.47 -8.23 -26.50
CA ALA A 12 15.97 -7.08 -27.26
C ALA A 12 14.90 -6.46 -28.17
N GLU A 13 14.04 -7.28 -28.77
CA GLU A 13 12.94 -6.83 -29.63
C GLU A 13 11.83 -6.17 -28.81
N ARG A 14 11.56 -6.68 -27.60
CA ARG A 14 10.60 -6.09 -26.66
C ARG A 14 11.06 -4.70 -26.19
N GLU A 15 12.35 -4.54 -25.89
CA GLU A 15 12.93 -3.24 -25.53
C GLU A 15 12.88 -2.24 -26.69
N ARG A 16 13.15 -2.68 -27.93
CA ARG A 16 13.04 -1.83 -29.13
C ARG A 16 11.61 -1.35 -29.37
N LEU A 17 10.61 -2.25 -29.26
CA LEU A 17 9.19 -1.90 -29.42
C LEU A 17 8.73 -0.90 -28.35
N ALA A 18 9.22 -1.02 -27.11
CA ALA A 18 8.89 -0.09 -26.03
C ALA A 18 9.43 1.32 -26.30
N LEU A 19 10.66 1.43 -26.82
CA LEU A 19 11.26 2.72 -27.20
C LEU A 19 10.51 3.37 -28.38
N GLU A 20 10.12 2.57 -29.38
CA GLU A 20 9.37 3.06 -30.54
C GLU A 20 7.96 3.56 -30.16
N ALA A 21 7.27 2.87 -29.26
CA ALA A 21 6.00 3.33 -28.69
C ALA A 21 6.16 4.66 -27.93
N ALA A 22 7.20 4.80 -27.11
CA ALA A 22 7.47 6.04 -26.38
C ALA A 22 7.79 7.23 -27.30
N VAL A 23 8.49 7.00 -28.41
CA VAL A 23 8.74 8.04 -29.44
C VAL A 23 7.46 8.41 -30.18
N SER A 24 6.62 7.42 -30.48
CA SER A 24 5.33 7.63 -31.17
C SER A 24 4.35 8.43 -30.31
N ASP A 25 4.30 8.18 -29.00
CA ASP A 25 3.48 8.94 -28.06
C ASP A 25 3.94 10.39 -27.92
N LYS A 26 5.25 10.65 -27.91
CA LYS A 26 5.80 12.01 -27.92
C LYS A 26 5.41 12.77 -29.19
N ARG A 27 5.51 12.11 -30.36
CA ARG A 27 5.05 12.70 -31.63
C ARG A 27 3.54 12.97 -31.61
N ARG A 28 2.73 12.09 -31.00
CA ARG A 28 1.29 12.32 -30.82
C ARG A 28 0.99 13.50 -29.90
N SER A 29 1.73 13.67 -28.80
CA SER A 29 1.56 14.82 -27.90
C SER A 29 1.98 16.13 -28.56
N ASP A 30 3.03 16.12 -29.39
CA ASP A 30 3.48 17.31 -30.11
C ASP A 30 2.49 17.74 -31.21
N VAL A 31 1.75 16.81 -31.80
CA VAL A 31 0.71 17.10 -32.81
C VAL A 31 -0.60 17.60 -32.17
N LEU A 32 -0.87 17.28 -30.90
CA LEU A 32 -2.10 17.68 -30.21
C LEU A 32 -2.06 19.10 -29.63
N CYS A 33 -0.90 19.75 -29.62
CA CYS A 33 -0.72 21.15 -29.22
C CYS A 33 -0.29 22.01 -30.42
N PRO A 34 -1.22 22.63 -31.17
CA PRO A 34 -0.84 23.59 -32.19
C PRO A 34 -0.11 24.78 -31.55
N PRO A 35 0.92 25.35 -32.20
CA PRO A 35 1.58 26.53 -31.69
C PRO A 35 0.57 27.68 -31.59
N ARG A 36 0.48 28.27 -30.39
CA ARG A 36 -0.37 29.43 -30.11
C ARG A 36 0.07 30.58 -31.04
N PRO A 37 -0.83 31.20 -31.82
CA PRO A 37 -0.42 32.28 -32.70
C PRO A 37 0.12 33.46 -31.88
N GLN A 38 1.27 33.97 -32.28
CA GLN A 38 1.82 35.21 -31.75
C GLN A 38 0.91 36.37 -32.18
N PRO A 39 0.48 37.26 -31.27
CA PRO A 39 -0.41 38.36 -31.63
C PRO A 39 0.34 39.35 -32.53
N SER A 40 -0.06 39.42 -33.79
CA SER A 40 0.35 40.45 -34.72
C SER A 40 -0.17 41.81 -34.25
N SER A 41 0.76 42.75 -34.06
CA SER A 41 0.49 44.16 -33.84
C SER A 41 -0.29 44.73 -35.03
N ALA A 42 -1.60 44.95 -34.88
CA ALA A 42 -2.39 45.79 -35.78
C ALA A 42 -3.65 46.35 -35.06
N ASN A 43 -3.58 47.65 -34.76
CA ASN A 43 -4.67 48.64 -34.64
C ASN A 43 -6.01 48.19 -34.03
N PHE A 44 -6.14 48.41 -32.71
CA PHE A 44 -7.44 48.51 -32.04
C PHE A 44 -7.90 49.98 -32.03
N PRO A 45 -9.18 50.29 -32.28
CA PRO A 45 -9.69 51.65 -32.19
C PRO A 45 -9.68 52.12 -30.73
N ARG A 46 -9.17 53.34 -30.54
CA ARG A 46 -9.19 54.10 -29.29
C ARG A 46 -10.64 54.35 -28.88
N ARG A 47 -11.22 53.45 -28.07
CA ARG A 47 -12.53 53.66 -27.44
C ARG A 47 -12.31 54.27 -26.06
N GLU A 48 -12.81 55.49 -25.91
CA GLU A 48 -12.74 56.29 -24.70
C GLU A 48 -13.27 55.55 -23.47
N SER A 49 -12.50 55.74 -22.40
CA SER A 49 -12.77 55.52 -20.99
C SER A 49 -14.24 55.62 -20.59
N PHE A 50 -14.88 54.49 -20.29
CA PHE A 50 -15.97 54.44 -19.30
C PHE A 50 -16.01 53.05 -18.63
N SER A 51 -16.11 53.06 -17.29
CA SER A 51 -16.24 51.92 -16.36
C SER A 51 -14.93 51.34 -15.77
N SER A 52 -14.21 52.18 -15.03
CA SER A 52 -12.99 51.83 -14.28
C SER A 52 -13.21 50.97 -13.02
N GLU A 53 -14.44 50.58 -12.68
CA GLU A 53 -14.74 49.83 -11.45
C GLU A 53 -15.01 48.32 -11.66
N ARG A 54 -15.36 47.89 -12.88
CA ARG A 54 -15.67 46.48 -13.18
C ARG A 54 -14.45 45.64 -13.50
N HIS A 55 -13.36 46.26 -13.95
CA HIS A 55 -12.13 45.57 -14.34
C HIS A 55 -11.28 45.17 -13.11
N LEU A 56 -11.10 46.09 -12.17
CA LEU A 56 -10.36 45.84 -10.92
C LEU A 56 -11.01 44.75 -10.04
N LYS A 57 -12.34 44.64 -10.03
CA LYS A 57 -13.09 43.59 -9.31
C LYS A 57 -12.88 42.19 -9.90
N ARG A 58 -12.67 42.10 -11.22
CA ARG A 58 -12.49 40.81 -11.93
C ARG A 58 -11.05 40.31 -11.82
N ASP A 59 -10.07 41.22 -11.80
CA ASP A 59 -8.67 40.88 -11.54
C ASP A 59 -8.45 40.48 -10.07
N TRP A 60 -9.07 41.19 -9.12
CA TRP A 60 -9.00 40.82 -7.69
C TRP A 60 -9.64 39.45 -7.37
N ASN A 61 -10.75 39.10 -8.04
CA ASN A 61 -11.34 37.77 -7.90
C ASN A 61 -10.45 36.67 -8.49
N ARG A 62 -9.76 36.94 -9.61
CA ARG A 62 -8.84 35.97 -10.23
C ARG A 62 -7.57 35.76 -9.39
N ASP A 63 -7.04 36.83 -8.79
CA ASP A 63 -5.91 36.72 -7.85
C ASP A 63 -6.30 35.90 -6.61
N ARG A 64 -7.53 36.06 -6.11
CA ARG A 64 -8.06 35.26 -5.01
C ARG A 64 -8.22 33.78 -5.37
N ASP A 65 -8.72 33.48 -6.58
CA ASP A 65 -8.88 32.10 -7.06
C ASP A 65 -7.51 31.41 -7.23
N LEU A 66 -6.52 32.12 -7.79
CA LEU A 66 -5.13 31.65 -7.89
C LEU A 66 -4.50 31.42 -6.51
N ASP A 67 -4.77 32.29 -5.53
CA ASP A 67 -4.27 32.15 -4.17
C ASP A 67 -4.92 30.94 -3.43
N GLN A 68 -6.19 30.66 -3.74
CA GLN A 68 -6.90 29.48 -3.23
C GLN A 68 -6.39 28.17 -3.86
N ASP A 69 -6.11 28.17 -5.17
CA ASP A 69 -5.50 27.01 -5.85
C ASP A 69 -4.04 26.77 -5.39
N CYS A 70 -3.26 27.83 -5.15
CA CYS A 70 -1.93 27.74 -4.54
C CYS A 70 -1.98 27.15 -3.12
N LYS A 71 -2.92 27.60 -2.27
CA LYS A 71 -3.13 27.04 -0.92
C LYS A 71 -3.54 25.58 -0.98
N ARG A 72 -4.44 25.20 -1.88
CA ARG A 72 -4.87 23.81 -2.10
C ARG A 72 -3.72 22.94 -2.61
N GLY A 73 -2.88 23.46 -3.50
CA GLY A 73 -1.66 22.79 -3.96
C GLY A 73 -0.66 22.56 -2.83
N TYR A 74 -0.41 23.57 -1.99
CA TYR A 74 0.47 23.45 -0.83
C TYR A 74 -0.04 22.43 0.20
N GLU A 75 -1.35 22.43 0.50
CA GLU A 75 -1.93 21.41 1.39
C GLU A 75 -1.84 19.99 0.81
N CYS A 76 -2.03 19.83 -0.50
CA CYS A 76 -1.92 18.52 -1.15
C CYS A 76 -0.47 17.99 -1.07
N VAL A 77 0.52 18.85 -1.29
CA VAL A 77 1.95 18.52 -1.13
C VAL A 77 2.27 18.17 0.32
N ARG A 78 1.78 18.95 1.29
CA ARG A 78 1.98 18.68 2.72
C ARG A 78 1.34 17.36 3.16
N LYS A 79 0.14 17.06 2.68
CA LYS A 79 -0.56 15.80 2.95
C LYS A 79 0.22 14.62 2.39
N ARG A 80 0.66 14.70 1.13
CA ARG A 80 1.49 13.67 0.49
C ARG A 80 2.80 13.44 1.26
N GLN A 81 3.47 14.51 1.67
CA GLN A 81 4.70 14.40 2.46
C GLN A 81 4.45 13.75 3.84
N ARG A 82 3.28 13.96 4.45
CA ARG A 82 2.89 13.29 5.70
C ARG A 82 2.61 11.81 5.46
N ASP A 83 1.92 11.48 4.38
CA ASP A 83 1.60 10.10 3.99
C ASP A 83 2.88 9.31 3.67
N ASP A 84 3.83 9.92 2.96
CA ASP A 84 5.14 9.32 2.66
C ASP A 84 5.93 9.04 3.95
N ARG A 85 6.01 10.02 4.87
CA ARG A 85 6.64 9.79 6.20
C ARG A 85 5.96 8.70 7.00
N ASN A 86 4.64 8.60 6.91
CA ASN A 86 3.89 7.57 7.62
C ASN A 86 4.21 6.17 7.05
N ARG A 87 4.29 6.04 5.71
CA ARG A 87 4.73 4.79 5.07
C ARG A 87 6.16 4.42 5.45
N ASP A 88 7.07 5.39 5.49
CA ASP A 88 8.45 5.14 5.90
C ASP A 88 8.51 4.67 7.36
N SER A 89 7.72 5.28 8.25
CA SER A 89 7.63 4.86 9.65
C SER A 89 7.02 3.48 9.82
N GLU A 90 6.00 3.12 9.03
CA GLU A 90 5.42 1.78 9.03
C GLU A 90 6.42 0.74 8.53
N ARG A 91 7.20 1.07 7.50
CA ARG A 91 8.26 0.20 6.97
C ARG A 91 9.35 -0.05 8.02
N ASP A 92 9.79 0.98 8.73
CA ASP A 92 10.78 0.86 9.82
C ASP A 92 10.26 -0.02 10.97
N ARG A 93 8.97 0.09 11.32
CA ARG A 93 8.34 -0.78 12.33
C ARG A 93 8.30 -2.23 11.87
N GLN A 94 7.93 -2.48 10.62
CA GLN A 94 7.90 -3.82 10.04
C GLN A 94 9.29 -4.44 9.96
N GLU A 95 10.29 -3.65 9.60
CA GLU A 95 11.70 -4.09 9.55
C GLU A 95 12.21 -4.46 10.94
N LYS A 96 11.95 -3.64 11.97
CA LYS A 96 12.30 -3.95 13.36
C LYS A 96 11.58 -5.19 13.90
N MET A 97 10.32 -5.41 13.53
CA MET A 97 9.59 -6.62 13.89
C MET A 97 10.23 -7.85 13.23
N ALA A 98 10.52 -7.77 11.92
CA ALA A 98 11.17 -8.84 11.19
C ALA A 98 12.57 -9.16 11.71
N GLU A 99 13.33 -8.14 12.13
CA GLU A 99 14.63 -8.33 12.78
C GLU A 99 14.50 -9.09 14.10
N ARG A 100 13.57 -8.70 14.97
CA ARG A 100 13.30 -9.41 16.23
C ARG A 100 12.89 -10.86 16.00
N ASP A 101 12.07 -11.13 15.00
CA ASP A 101 11.62 -12.49 14.72
C ASP A 101 12.76 -13.37 14.19
N ARG A 102 13.67 -12.80 13.39
CA ARG A 102 14.92 -13.48 12.97
C ARG A 102 15.85 -13.77 14.15
N GLU A 103 16.00 -12.82 15.08
CA GLU A 103 16.81 -13.03 16.29
C GLU A 103 16.28 -14.20 17.13
N LYS A 104 14.96 -14.26 17.32
CA LYS A 104 14.31 -15.36 18.04
C LYS A 104 14.42 -16.70 17.30
N GLU A 105 14.35 -16.71 15.97
CA GLU A 105 14.58 -17.92 15.17
C GLU A 105 16.02 -18.43 15.36
N LEU A 106 17.01 -17.54 15.29
CA LEU A 106 18.41 -17.90 15.56
C LEU A 106 18.61 -18.39 16.99
N GLU A 107 17.93 -17.79 17.96
CA GLU A 107 17.95 -18.26 19.35
C GLU A 107 17.33 -19.65 19.48
N ALA A 108 16.21 -19.92 18.81
CA ALA A 108 15.58 -21.25 18.80
C ALA A 108 16.50 -22.31 18.21
N ILE A 109 17.17 -22.02 17.09
CA ILE A 109 18.18 -22.91 16.48
C ILE A 109 19.34 -23.12 17.46
N LYS A 110 19.84 -22.04 18.07
CA LYS A 110 20.92 -22.09 19.05
C LYS A 110 20.54 -22.97 20.24
N GLU A 111 19.34 -22.82 20.79
CA GLU A 111 18.83 -23.63 21.89
C GLU A 111 18.67 -25.11 21.50
N GLN A 112 18.21 -25.40 20.28
CA GLN A 112 18.05 -26.77 19.81
C GLN A 112 19.38 -27.53 19.70
N TYR A 113 20.44 -26.85 19.22
CA TYR A 113 21.74 -27.50 18.95
C TYR A 113 22.77 -27.33 20.07
N LEU A 114 22.80 -26.21 20.77
CA LEU A 114 23.73 -25.95 21.89
C LEU A 114 23.09 -26.20 23.26
N GLY A 115 21.77 -26.37 23.32
CA GLY A 115 21.00 -26.52 24.55
C GLY A 115 20.75 -25.19 25.26
N SER A 116 19.57 -25.03 25.86
CA SER A 116 19.25 -23.88 26.69
C SER A 116 19.79 -24.06 28.12
N LYS A 117 20.22 -22.97 28.76
CA LYS A 117 20.53 -23.00 30.20
C LYS A 117 19.23 -23.24 30.97
N LYS A 118 19.21 -24.23 31.87
CA LYS A 118 18.04 -24.53 32.70
C LYS A 118 17.69 -23.34 33.57
N HIS A 119 16.54 -22.72 33.32
CA HIS A 119 16.01 -21.64 34.16
C HIS A 119 15.76 -22.17 35.58
N LYS A 120 16.31 -21.47 36.59
CA LYS A 120 16.06 -21.81 38.00
C LYS A 120 14.62 -21.43 38.34
N LYS A 121 13.89 -22.35 38.98
CA LYS A 121 12.52 -22.09 39.43
C LYS A 121 12.53 -20.94 40.45
N GLN A 122 11.84 -19.85 40.13
CA GLN A 122 11.70 -18.73 41.05
C GLN A 122 10.84 -19.12 42.26
N ILE A 123 11.19 -18.60 43.44
CA ILE A 123 10.42 -18.83 44.67
C ILE A 123 9.14 -18.01 44.59
N ILE A 124 8.06 -18.65 44.12
CA ILE A 124 6.73 -18.03 44.10
C ILE A 124 6.13 -18.11 45.51
N LYS A 125 5.53 -16.99 45.95
CA LYS A 125 4.82 -16.87 47.23
C LYS A 125 3.70 -17.92 47.31
N PRO A 126 3.47 -18.58 48.46
CA PRO A 126 2.46 -19.63 48.59
C PRO A 126 1.05 -19.18 48.15
N SER A 127 0.65 -17.95 48.50
CA SER A 127 -0.65 -17.38 48.11
C SER A 127 -0.83 -17.20 46.60
N ALA A 128 0.24 -17.06 45.84
CA ALA A 128 0.18 -17.00 44.38
C ALA A 128 0.13 -18.39 43.74
N LYS A 129 0.77 -19.40 44.37
CA LYS A 129 0.72 -20.81 43.90
C LYS A 129 -0.65 -21.45 44.06
N PHE A 130 -1.46 -21.01 45.02
CA PHE A 130 -2.80 -21.53 45.29
C PHE A 130 -3.93 -20.60 44.80
N ARG A 131 -3.59 -19.55 44.05
CA ARG A 131 -4.60 -18.69 43.45
C ARG A 131 -5.16 -19.41 42.23
N PHE A 132 -6.39 -19.89 42.32
CA PHE A 132 -7.09 -20.50 41.19
C PHE A 132 -7.40 -19.42 40.14
N SER A 133 -6.75 -19.53 39.00
CA SER A 133 -7.13 -18.82 37.77
C SER A 133 -7.83 -19.83 36.87
N PHE A 134 -9.03 -19.49 36.39
CA PHE A 134 -9.78 -20.31 35.44
C PHE A 134 -9.46 -19.95 33.99
N ASP A 135 -8.87 -18.77 33.78
CA ASP A 135 -8.41 -18.31 32.47
C ASP A 135 -7.04 -18.91 32.13
N TRP A 136 -6.83 -19.17 30.83
CA TRP A 136 -5.53 -19.51 30.30
C TRP A 136 -4.58 -18.31 30.41
N GLU A 137 -3.35 -18.57 30.87
CA GLU A 137 -2.31 -17.54 30.87
C GLU A 137 -1.82 -17.32 29.44
N SER A 138 -1.55 -16.07 29.05
CA SER A 138 -1.05 -15.75 27.71
C SER A 138 0.30 -16.42 27.39
N THR A 139 1.04 -16.88 28.40
CA THR A 139 2.29 -17.63 28.22
C THR A 139 2.08 -19.10 27.84
N ASP A 140 0.87 -19.63 28.04
CA ASP A 140 0.50 -20.99 27.62
C ASP A 140 0.04 -21.04 26.14
N ASP A 141 -0.06 -19.91 25.45
CA ASP A 141 -0.34 -19.86 24.02
C ASP A 141 0.87 -20.31 23.19
N THR A 142 0.74 -21.46 22.53
CA THR A 142 1.78 -22.05 21.68
C THR A 142 1.71 -21.55 20.23
N SER A 143 0.57 -20.99 19.81
CA SER A 143 0.34 -20.57 18.42
C SER A 143 1.10 -19.30 18.06
N GLY A 144 1.32 -18.41 19.03
CA GLY A 144 2.08 -17.16 18.85
C GLY A 144 3.61 -17.31 18.90
N ARG A 145 4.13 -18.53 19.09
CA ARG A 145 5.57 -18.79 19.24
C ARG A 145 6.28 -19.11 17.92
N ASP A 146 5.53 -19.34 16.85
CA ASP A 146 6.11 -19.59 15.55
C ASP A 146 6.65 -18.30 14.94
N MET A 147 7.97 -18.18 14.95
CA MET A 147 8.71 -17.04 14.39
C MET A 147 8.68 -17.01 12.86
N ASN A 148 8.30 -18.12 12.23
CA ASN A 148 8.28 -18.26 10.79
C ASN A 148 6.93 -17.79 10.21
N VAL A 149 7.05 -16.82 9.30
CA VAL A 149 5.96 -16.20 8.55
C VAL A 149 5.03 -17.20 7.87
N LEU A 150 5.55 -18.35 7.42
CA LEU A 150 4.75 -19.37 6.74
C LEU A 150 3.69 -20.00 7.66
N TYR A 151 4.00 -20.19 8.94
CA TYR A 151 3.10 -20.83 9.89
C TYR A 151 2.14 -19.83 10.55
N SER A 152 2.56 -18.57 10.69
CA SER A 152 1.72 -17.51 11.26
C SER A 152 0.76 -16.86 10.26
N GLN A 153 1.15 -16.72 8.99
CA GLN A 153 0.32 -16.06 7.97
C GLN A 153 -0.53 -17.02 7.14
N SER A 154 -0.18 -18.31 7.10
CA SER A 154 -0.93 -19.30 6.32
C SER A 154 -1.64 -20.33 7.20
N PRO A 155 -2.75 -19.97 7.87
CA PRO A 155 -3.70 -20.97 8.33
C PRO A 155 -4.37 -21.58 7.08
N HIS A 156 -3.72 -22.59 6.51
CA HIS A 156 -4.21 -23.43 5.40
C HIS A 156 -5.10 -22.67 4.39
N GLY A 157 -4.51 -21.73 3.64
CA GLY A 157 -5.21 -20.85 2.70
C GLY A 157 -5.89 -21.55 1.51
N ALA A 158 -5.82 -22.87 1.42
CA ALA A 158 -6.64 -23.61 0.48
C ALA A 158 -8.08 -23.68 1.01
N GLY A 159 -9.05 -23.23 0.21
CA GLY A 159 -10.46 -23.31 0.56
C GLY A 159 -10.81 -24.72 1.07
N LEU A 160 -11.34 -24.79 2.30
CA LEU A 160 -11.60 -26.06 2.96
C LEU A 160 -12.36 -27.01 2.04
N LEU A 161 -11.82 -28.22 1.86
CA LEU A 161 -12.39 -29.24 0.97
C LEU A 161 -12.67 -28.68 -0.44
N PHE A 162 -11.73 -27.90 -1.00
CA PHE A 162 -11.83 -27.28 -2.32
C PHE A 162 -13.08 -26.38 -2.49
N GLY A 163 -13.43 -25.63 -1.45
CA GLY A 163 -14.59 -24.71 -1.46
C GLY A 163 -15.95 -25.39 -1.28
N ARG A 164 -15.98 -26.71 -1.08
CA ARG A 164 -17.21 -27.47 -0.76
C ARG A 164 -17.45 -27.57 0.75
N GLY A 165 -16.41 -27.41 1.57
CA GLY A 165 -16.44 -27.54 3.03
C GLY A 165 -16.58 -26.23 3.78
N PHE A 166 -17.00 -26.33 5.04
CA PHE A 166 -17.07 -25.22 6.00
C PHE A 166 -16.53 -25.67 7.36
N LEU A 167 -15.87 -24.79 8.11
CA LEU A 167 -15.51 -25.02 9.51
C LEU A 167 -16.77 -25.22 10.34
N ALA A 168 -16.73 -26.20 11.25
CA ALA A 168 -17.79 -26.39 12.23
C ALA A 168 -17.81 -25.23 13.23
N GLY A 169 -19.00 -24.85 13.72
CA GLY A 169 -19.18 -23.79 14.72
C GLY A 169 -19.16 -22.36 14.20
N ILE A 170 -18.71 -22.11 12.97
CA ILE A 170 -18.71 -20.77 12.33
C ILE A 170 -19.87 -20.67 11.33
N ASP A 171 -20.54 -19.51 11.25
CA ASP A 171 -21.68 -19.31 10.35
C ASP A 171 -21.31 -19.53 8.87
N ARG A 172 -22.17 -20.24 8.14
CA ARG A 172 -21.93 -20.61 6.73
C ARG A 172 -21.90 -19.40 5.80
N ARG A 173 -22.70 -18.37 6.05
CA ARG A 173 -22.76 -17.14 5.24
C ARG A 173 -21.50 -16.32 5.44
N GLU A 174 -21.03 -16.25 6.69
CA GLU A 174 -19.80 -15.54 7.04
C GLU A 174 -18.57 -16.21 6.39
N GLN A 175 -18.46 -17.54 6.47
CA GLN A 175 -17.40 -18.28 5.80
C GLN A 175 -17.41 -18.11 4.29
N LYS A 176 -18.59 -18.12 3.64
CA LYS A 176 -18.72 -17.86 2.21
C LYS A 176 -18.24 -16.45 1.84
N LYS A 177 -18.58 -15.45 2.64
CA LYS A 177 -18.15 -14.07 2.43
C LYS A 177 -16.64 -13.93 2.59
N ALA A 178 -16.06 -14.52 3.63
CA ALA A 178 -14.62 -14.51 3.87
C ALA A 178 -13.85 -15.24 2.75
N ALA A 179 -14.32 -16.41 2.32
CA ALA A 179 -13.73 -17.16 1.22
C ALA A 179 -13.80 -16.43 -0.12
N ALA A 180 -14.92 -15.76 -0.42
CA ALA A 180 -15.05 -14.93 -1.62
C ALA A 180 -14.09 -13.73 -1.58
N ALA A 181 -14.01 -13.02 -0.44
CA ALA A 181 -13.09 -11.89 -0.28
C ALA A 181 -11.61 -12.31 -0.33
N ALA A 182 -11.28 -13.53 0.08
CA ALA A 182 -9.93 -14.08 -0.06
C ALA A 182 -9.59 -14.35 -1.53
N HIS A 183 -10.50 -14.97 -2.29
CA HIS A 183 -10.32 -15.21 -3.73
C HIS A 183 -10.18 -13.93 -4.56
N GLU A 184 -10.92 -12.86 -4.22
CA GLU A 184 -10.81 -11.57 -4.91
C GLU A 184 -9.47 -10.85 -4.65
N LYS A 185 -8.79 -11.13 -3.55
CA LYS A 185 -7.46 -10.55 -3.25
C LYS A 185 -6.32 -11.25 -3.97
N GLU A 186 -6.53 -12.49 -4.40
CA GLU A 186 -5.52 -13.33 -5.05
C GLU A 186 -5.60 -13.27 -6.59
N ALA A 187 -6.70 -12.74 -7.13
CA ALA A 187 -6.93 -12.52 -8.57
C ALA A 187 -6.49 -11.12 -9.03
#